data_AF-A0A1G9NFS4-F1
#
_entry.id   AF-A0A1G9NFS4-F1
#
_cell.length_a   1.000
_cell.length_b   1.000
_cell.length_c   1.000
_cell.angle_alpha   90.00
_cell.angle_beta   90.00
_cell.angle_gamma   90.00
#
_symmetry.space_group_name_H-M   'P 1'
#
loop_
_entity.id
_entity.type
_entity.pdbx_description
1 polymer ?
#
loop_
_entity_poly.entity_id
_entity_poly.type
_entity_poly.pdbx_seq_one_letter_code
_entity_poly.pdbx_strand_id
1 'polypeptide(L)'
;MHDLPDVLSLLDRLPERVSRQSTLDAVSAELNAGRVLPAFIAAMVWGWGTTADMGALRTRWILTQTKAKSTDAVSEPVDPFVADRLEAGVRSVRADGALEAFRLMNNEGRILHLRSSYFTKWLYFTSAVDGPDDSNAAPIFDDRIVGWLGDPAGVPLEKNSTVSYGEYLDLLANWGESYGRTTAQVETESFRLATGRG
;
A
#
# COMPACT_ATOMS: atom_id res chain seq x y z
N MET A 1 -14.24 -14.43 -0.48
CA MET A 1 -14.78 -13.11 -0.86
C MET A 1 -16.15 -13.22 -1.52
N HIS A 2 -16.95 -14.25 -1.18
CA HIS A 2 -18.28 -14.42 -1.78
C HIS A 2 -19.33 -13.44 -1.21
N ASP A 3 -18.98 -12.78 -0.12
CA ASP A 3 -19.75 -11.79 0.61
C ASP A 3 -19.55 -10.35 0.11
N LEU A 4 -18.73 -10.15 -0.94
CA LEU A 4 -18.42 -8.84 -1.52
C LEU A 4 -18.61 -8.87 -3.05
N PRO A 5 -19.84 -8.66 -3.56
CA PRO A 5 -20.13 -8.78 -5.00
C PRO A 5 -19.37 -7.76 -5.87
N ASP A 6 -19.15 -6.55 -5.35
CA ASP A 6 -18.37 -5.51 -6.05
C ASP A 6 -16.91 -5.92 -6.23
N VAL A 7 -16.39 -6.73 -5.29
CA VAL A 7 -15.02 -7.24 -5.35
C VAL A 7 -14.88 -8.31 -6.42
N LEU A 8 -15.85 -9.23 -6.52
CA LEU A 8 -15.86 -10.22 -7.61
C LEU A 8 -15.90 -9.52 -8.98
N SER A 9 -16.77 -8.51 -9.11
CA SER A 9 -16.88 -7.70 -10.32
C SER A 9 -15.60 -6.92 -10.64
N LEU A 10 -14.82 -6.51 -9.63
CA LEU A 10 -13.50 -5.93 -9.82
C LEU A 10 -12.49 -6.98 -10.32
N LEU A 11 -12.42 -8.14 -9.68
CA LEU A 11 -11.46 -9.18 -10.03
C LEU A 11 -11.62 -9.66 -11.47
N ASP A 12 -12.87 -9.75 -11.96
CA ASP A 12 -13.16 -10.12 -13.35
C ASP A 12 -12.70 -9.07 -14.38
N ARG A 13 -12.50 -7.81 -13.94
CA ARG A 13 -12.03 -6.69 -14.79
C ARG A 13 -10.53 -6.49 -14.73
N LEU A 14 -9.85 -7.02 -13.71
CA LEU A 14 -8.39 -6.89 -13.61
C LEU A 14 -7.71 -7.69 -14.73
N PRO A 15 -6.61 -7.18 -15.31
CA PRO A 15 -5.84 -7.94 -16.26
C PRO A 15 -5.20 -9.17 -15.59
N GLU A 16 -4.89 -10.20 -16.39
CA GLU A 16 -4.21 -11.42 -15.92
C GLU A 16 -2.92 -11.11 -15.14
N ARG A 17 -2.20 -10.06 -15.55
CA ARG A 17 -1.06 -9.50 -14.83
C ARG A 17 -1.31 -8.04 -14.51
N VAL A 18 -1.31 -7.70 -13.23
CA VAL A 18 -1.43 -6.32 -12.78
C VAL A 18 -0.06 -5.62 -12.80
N SER A 19 -0.07 -4.39 -13.32
CA SER A 19 1.03 -3.44 -13.24
C SER A 19 0.69 -2.35 -12.23
N ARG A 20 1.66 -1.46 -11.96
CA ARG A 20 1.42 -0.26 -11.16
C ARG A 20 0.35 0.63 -11.80
N GLN A 21 0.43 0.84 -13.13
CA GLN A 21 -0.58 1.62 -13.86
C GLN A 21 -1.97 0.98 -13.79
N SER A 22 -2.11 -0.30 -14.14
CA SER A 22 -3.45 -0.94 -14.16
C SER A 22 -4.07 -1.03 -12.76
N THR A 23 -3.23 -1.12 -11.71
CA THR A 23 -3.69 -1.10 -10.32
C THR A 23 -4.15 0.28 -9.92
N LEU A 24 -3.41 1.32 -10.31
CA LEU A 24 -3.78 2.72 -10.10
C LEU A 24 -5.10 3.05 -10.81
N ASP A 25 -5.28 2.62 -12.06
CA ASP A 25 -6.53 2.80 -12.81
C ASP A 25 -7.72 2.14 -12.06
N ALA A 26 -7.52 0.92 -11.57
CA ALA A 26 -8.54 0.20 -10.82
C ALA A 26 -8.86 0.88 -9.47
N VAL A 27 -7.83 1.23 -8.68
CA VAL A 27 -8.00 1.93 -7.40
C VAL A 27 -8.73 3.25 -7.60
N SER A 28 -8.32 4.05 -8.58
CA SER A 28 -8.95 5.33 -8.90
C SER A 28 -10.40 5.17 -9.33
N ALA A 29 -10.70 4.21 -10.20
CA ALA A 29 -12.07 3.94 -10.64
C ALA A 29 -13.00 3.54 -9.48
N GLU A 30 -12.51 2.68 -8.58
CA GLU A 30 -13.29 2.22 -7.42
C GLU A 30 -13.48 3.33 -6.37
N LEU A 31 -12.45 4.13 -6.08
CA LEU A 31 -12.56 5.29 -5.19
C LEU A 31 -13.51 6.35 -5.72
N ASN A 32 -13.47 6.65 -7.02
CA ASN A 32 -14.38 7.59 -7.67
C ASN A 32 -15.84 7.12 -7.61
N ALA A 33 -16.05 5.80 -7.51
CA ALA A 33 -17.38 5.21 -7.33
C ALA A 33 -17.77 5.02 -5.85
N GLY A 34 -16.98 5.53 -4.90
CA GLY A 34 -17.24 5.43 -3.47
C GLY A 34 -17.01 4.03 -2.88
N ARG A 35 -16.23 3.17 -3.55
CA ARG A 35 -16.02 1.77 -3.16
C ARG A 35 -14.59 1.54 -2.67
N VAL A 36 -14.34 1.85 -1.40
CA VAL A 36 -12.99 1.73 -0.79
C VAL A 36 -12.49 0.28 -0.68
N LEU A 37 -13.37 -0.68 -0.40
CA LEU A 37 -12.95 -2.08 -0.20
C LEU A 37 -12.48 -2.74 -1.52
N PRO A 38 -13.21 -2.63 -2.65
CA PRO A 38 -12.67 -3.01 -3.95
C PRO A 38 -11.34 -2.32 -4.28
N ALA A 39 -11.24 -1.00 -4.09
CA ALA A 39 -10.00 -0.26 -4.33
C ALA A 39 -8.82 -0.86 -3.53
N PHE A 40 -9.02 -1.09 -2.24
CA PHE A 40 -8.01 -1.70 -1.37
C PHE A 40 -7.61 -3.11 -1.85
N ILE A 41 -8.57 -3.90 -2.33
CA ILE A 41 -8.29 -5.25 -2.84
C ILE A 41 -7.47 -5.21 -4.13
N ALA A 42 -7.71 -4.27 -5.04
CA ALA A 42 -6.83 -4.06 -6.20
C ALA A 42 -5.37 -3.80 -5.76
N ALA A 43 -5.17 -2.91 -4.78
CA ALA A 43 -3.85 -2.62 -4.22
C ALA A 43 -3.20 -3.86 -3.57
N MET A 44 -3.98 -4.71 -2.90
CA MET A 44 -3.48 -5.96 -2.31
C MET A 44 -3.16 -7.02 -3.36
N VAL A 45 -3.93 -7.15 -4.44
CA VAL A 45 -3.62 -8.05 -5.56
C VAL A 45 -2.24 -7.73 -6.12
N TRP A 46 -1.94 -6.45 -6.34
CA TRP A 46 -0.60 -6.01 -6.72
C TRP A 46 0.43 -6.26 -5.60
N GLY A 47 0.12 -5.89 -4.37
CA GLY A 47 1.05 -5.93 -3.24
C GLY A 47 1.49 -7.33 -2.82
N TRP A 48 0.65 -8.35 -2.98
CA TRP A 48 1.01 -9.75 -2.73
C TRP A 48 1.78 -10.37 -3.90
N GLY A 49 1.45 -9.96 -5.13
CA GLY A 49 2.01 -10.51 -6.36
C GLY A 49 1.81 -12.03 -6.46
N THR A 50 2.67 -12.69 -7.25
CA THR A 50 2.61 -14.14 -7.49
C THR A 50 3.38 -14.97 -6.47
N THR A 51 4.13 -14.33 -5.56
CA THR A 51 5.04 -15.01 -4.63
C THR A 51 4.42 -15.36 -3.28
N ALA A 52 3.17 -14.95 -3.04
CA ALA A 52 2.49 -15.17 -1.77
C ALA A 52 1.27 -16.07 -1.97
N ASP A 53 1.45 -17.38 -1.75
CA ASP A 53 0.39 -18.40 -1.82
C ASP A 53 -0.81 -18.12 -0.88
N MET A 54 -0.63 -17.17 0.05
CA MET A 54 -1.60 -16.80 1.07
C MET A 54 -2.14 -15.37 0.93
N GLY A 55 -1.89 -14.67 -0.18
CA GLY A 55 -2.27 -13.26 -0.36
C GLY A 55 -3.78 -13.02 -0.16
N ALA A 56 -4.62 -13.87 -0.76
CA ALA A 56 -6.06 -13.81 -0.57
C ALA A 56 -6.48 -14.05 0.89
N LEU A 57 -5.90 -15.05 1.57
CA LEU A 57 -6.23 -15.34 2.97
C LEU A 57 -5.76 -14.22 3.90
N ARG A 58 -4.57 -13.66 3.68
CA ARG A 58 -4.05 -12.55 4.49
C ARG A 58 -4.85 -11.27 4.28
N THR A 59 -5.28 -11.01 3.05
CA THR A 59 -6.24 -9.92 2.76
C THR A 59 -7.55 -10.17 3.50
N ARG A 60 -8.03 -11.42 3.55
CA ARG A 60 -9.22 -11.75 4.35
C ARG A 60 -9.01 -11.48 5.84
N TRP A 61 -7.88 -11.86 6.42
CA TRP A 61 -7.57 -11.52 7.83
C TRP A 61 -7.56 -10.02 8.10
N ILE A 62 -7.09 -9.22 7.14
CA ILE A 62 -7.14 -7.75 7.22
C ILE A 62 -8.60 -7.28 7.24
N LEU A 63 -9.44 -7.78 6.34
CA LEU A 63 -10.85 -7.37 6.24
C LEU A 63 -11.70 -7.80 7.44
N THR A 64 -11.44 -8.97 8.03
CA THR A 64 -12.26 -9.51 9.12
C THR A 64 -11.70 -9.20 10.51
N GLN A 65 -10.49 -8.64 10.61
CA GLN A 65 -9.81 -8.34 11.87
C GLN A 65 -9.70 -9.54 12.84
N THR A 66 -9.79 -10.78 12.33
CA THR A 66 -9.78 -11.98 13.16
C THR A 66 -8.43 -12.16 13.85
N LYS A 67 -8.41 -12.22 15.19
CA LYS A 67 -7.15 -12.33 15.96
C LYS A 67 -6.42 -13.66 15.73
N ALA A 68 -7.17 -14.75 15.64
CA ALA A 68 -6.63 -16.04 15.27
C ALA A 68 -6.37 -16.07 13.76
N LYS A 69 -5.12 -16.34 13.35
CA LYS A 69 -4.74 -16.57 11.95
C LYS A 69 -5.25 -17.95 11.49
N SER A 70 -6.58 -18.10 11.48
CA SER A 70 -7.29 -19.32 11.08
C SER A 70 -7.80 -19.20 9.65
N THR A 71 -7.97 -20.35 9.01
CA THR A 71 -8.69 -20.49 7.74
C THR A 71 -10.18 -20.15 7.88
N ASP A 72 -10.73 -20.18 9.09
CA ASP A 72 -12.15 -19.87 9.35
C ASP A 72 -12.52 -18.42 9.01
N ALA A 73 -11.53 -17.53 8.92
CA ALA A 73 -11.71 -16.13 8.52
C ALA A 73 -12.38 -15.98 7.14
N VAL A 74 -12.37 -17.01 6.29
CA VAL A 74 -13.10 -17.00 5.01
C VAL A 74 -14.61 -16.82 5.21
N SER A 75 -15.16 -17.31 6.32
CA SER A 75 -16.60 -17.26 6.64
C SER A 75 -16.97 -16.11 7.57
N GLU A 76 -16.00 -15.47 8.20
CA GLU A 76 -16.22 -14.33 9.10
C GLU A 76 -16.66 -13.09 8.32
N PRO A 77 -17.62 -12.27 8.83
CA PRO A 77 -18.02 -11.04 8.17
C PRO A 77 -16.87 -10.02 8.15
N VAL A 78 -16.87 -9.15 7.14
CA VAL A 78 -15.96 -7.99 7.10
C VAL A 78 -16.24 -7.08 8.30
N ASP A 79 -15.19 -6.67 9.00
CA ASP A 79 -15.29 -5.72 10.10
C ASP A 79 -15.67 -4.34 9.54
N PRO A 80 -16.78 -3.74 10.01
CA PRO A 80 -17.31 -2.51 9.43
C PRO A 80 -16.34 -1.32 9.55
N PHE A 81 -15.44 -1.31 10.53
CA PHE A 81 -14.49 -0.21 10.73
C PHE A 81 -13.28 -0.26 9.79
N VAL A 82 -13.08 -1.36 9.05
CA VAL A 82 -11.96 -1.47 8.11
C VAL A 82 -12.13 -0.47 6.97
N ALA A 83 -13.35 -0.33 6.42
CA ALA A 83 -13.63 0.64 5.37
C ALA A 83 -13.35 2.07 5.85
N ASP A 84 -13.90 2.47 7.02
CA ASP A 84 -13.72 3.80 7.60
C ASP A 84 -12.24 4.17 7.81
N ARG A 85 -11.42 3.21 8.28
CA ARG A 85 -9.98 3.40 8.50
C ARG A 85 -9.21 3.52 7.20
N LEU A 86 -9.55 2.71 6.18
CA LEU A 86 -8.94 2.82 4.86
C LEU A 86 -9.23 4.17 4.22
N GLU A 87 -10.47 4.65 4.32
CA GLU A 87 -10.86 5.98 3.84
C GLU A 87 -10.18 7.10 4.63
N ALA A 88 -10.00 6.94 5.95
CA ALA A 88 -9.24 7.90 6.74
C ALA A 88 -7.80 8.01 6.23
N GLY A 89 -7.17 6.89 5.85
CA GLY A 89 -5.88 6.87 5.18
C GLY A 89 -5.89 7.61 3.85
N VAL A 90 -6.91 7.42 3.00
CA VAL A 90 -7.08 8.13 1.71
C VAL A 90 -7.18 9.64 1.93
N ARG A 91 -8.02 10.07 2.88
CA ARG A 91 -8.20 11.48 3.20
C ARG A 91 -6.91 12.09 3.70
N SER A 92 -6.24 11.44 4.66
CA SER A 92 -5.01 11.96 5.24
C SER A 92 -3.87 12.04 4.23
N VAL A 93 -3.68 11.03 3.37
CA VAL A 93 -2.57 11.09 2.40
C VAL A 93 -2.75 12.18 1.35
N ARG A 94 -4.01 12.47 0.98
CA ARG A 94 -4.35 13.52 0.01
C ARG A 94 -4.34 14.93 0.61
N ALA A 95 -4.71 15.08 1.88
CA ALA A 95 -4.85 16.38 2.53
C ALA A 95 -3.59 16.80 3.31
N ASP A 96 -2.99 15.85 4.03
CA ASP A 96 -1.92 16.10 5.00
C ASP A 96 -0.56 15.53 4.54
N GLY A 97 -0.57 14.68 3.50
CA GLY A 97 0.62 14.08 2.90
C GLY A 97 1.02 12.73 3.50
N ALA A 98 2.07 12.15 2.92
CA ALA A 98 2.50 10.78 3.18
C ALA A 98 2.87 10.51 4.66
N LEU A 99 3.62 11.42 5.28
CA LEU A 99 4.12 11.23 6.65
C LEU A 99 2.98 11.15 7.68
N GLU A 100 1.99 12.04 7.56
CA GLU A 100 0.86 12.06 8.49
C GLU A 100 -0.07 10.87 8.26
N ALA A 101 -0.30 10.49 7.00
CA ALA A 101 -1.05 9.29 6.68
C ALA A 101 -0.37 8.01 7.19
N PHE A 102 0.97 7.93 7.13
CA PHE A 102 1.72 6.85 7.74
C PHE A 102 1.52 6.83 9.26
N ARG A 103 1.65 7.99 9.92
CA ARG A 103 1.45 8.12 11.38
C ARG A 103 0.05 7.64 11.76
N LEU A 104 -0.99 8.09 11.06
CA LEU A 104 -2.37 7.69 11.29
C LEU A 104 -2.55 6.18 11.14
N MET A 105 -2.13 5.60 10.02
CA MET A 105 -2.32 4.17 9.73
C MET A 105 -1.52 3.25 10.66
N ASN A 106 -0.45 3.76 11.26
CA ASN A 106 0.35 3.03 12.24
C ASN A 106 -0.23 3.11 13.67
N ASN A 107 -1.11 4.08 13.94
CA ASN A 107 -1.64 4.38 15.27
C ASN A 107 -3.19 4.33 15.29
N GLU A 108 -3.88 5.48 15.24
CA GLU A 108 -5.32 5.58 15.45
C GLU A 108 -6.13 4.90 14.32
N GLY A 109 -5.58 4.92 13.11
CA GLY A 109 -6.11 4.24 11.92
C GLY A 109 -5.66 2.79 11.77
N ARG A 110 -5.00 2.19 12.77
CA ARG A 110 -4.42 0.86 12.66
C ARG A 110 -5.46 -0.22 12.35
N ILE A 111 -5.15 -1.02 11.34
CA ILE A 111 -5.91 -2.19 10.91
C ILE A 111 -5.08 -3.44 11.27
N LEU A 112 -5.68 -4.39 11.99
CA LEU A 112 -5.02 -5.64 12.36
C LEU A 112 -4.53 -6.39 11.11
N HIS A 113 -3.35 -7.00 11.22
CA HIS A 113 -2.62 -7.72 10.15
C HIS A 113 -2.15 -6.88 8.96
N LEU A 114 -2.61 -5.64 8.81
CA LEU A 114 -2.12 -4.71 7.80
C LEU A 114 -0.85 -4.02 8.31
N ARG A 115 0.31 -4.53 7.89
CA ARG A 115 1.63 -3.99 8.26
C ARG A 115 2.00 -2.78 7.40
N SER A 116 3.00 -2.02 7.83
CA SER A 116 3.51 -0.84 7.11
C SER A 116 3.89 -1.08 5.67
N SER A 117 4.52 -2.21 5.36
CA SER A 117 4.85 -2.58 3.97
C SER A 117 3.63 -2.75 3.08
N TYR A 118 2.43 -2.98 3.63
CA TYR A 118 1.18 -3.10 2.86
C TYR A 118 0.31 -1.85 2.94
N PHE A 119 0.20 -1.18 4.10
CA PHE A 119 -0.54 0.07 4.13
C PHE A 119 0.17 1.17 3.32
N THR A 120 1.50 1.18 3.22
CA THR A 120 2.19 2.16 2.36
C THR A 120 1.93 1.91 0.87
N LYS A 121 1.67 0.67 0.44
CA LYS A 121 1.17 0.37 -0.91
C LYS A 121 -0.25 0.93 -1.12
N TRP A 122 -1.11 0.83 -0.10
CA TRP A 122 -2.42 1.47 -0.11
C TRP A 122 -2.30 3.00 -0.20
N LEU A 123 -1.44 3.62 0.61
CA LEU A 123 -1.20 5.06 0.58
C LEU A 123 -0.66 5.51 -0.78
N TYR A 124 0.28 4.76 -1.38
CA TYR A 124 0.80 5.01 -2.71
C TYR A 124 -0.32 5.10 -3.76
N PHE A 125 -1.12 4.03 -3.91
CA PHE A 125 -2.16 4.00 -4.95
C PHE A 125 -3.31 5.00 -4.71
N THR A 126 -3.46 5.50 -3.49
CA THR A 126 -4.52 6.46 -3.15
C THR A 126 -4.06 7.93 -3.30
N SER A 127 -2.75 8.16 -3.35
CA SER A 127 -2.13 9.49 -3.52
C SER A 127 -1.54 9.75 -4.91
N ALA A 128 -1.23 8.70 -5.67
CA ALA A 128 -0.78 8.80 -7.06
C ALA A 128 -1.97 9.12 -8.01
N VAL A 129 -2.40 10.37 -8.06
CA VAL A 129 -3.60 10.80 -8.79
C VAL A 129 -3.32 11.04 -10.28
N ASP A 130 -2.17 11.64 -10.59
CA ASP A 130 -1.80 12.01 -11.97
C ASP A 130 -1.00 10.92 -12.70
N GLY A 131 -0.74 9.80 -12.03
CA GLY A 131 -0.07 8.63 -12.58
C GLY A 131 0.96 8.01 -11.65
N PRO A 132 1.66 6.93 -12.08
CA PRO A 132 2.57 6.18 -11.22
C PRO A 132 3.76 6.99 -10.67
N ASP A 133 4.15 8.05 -11.37
CA ASP A 133 5.29 8.90 -11.03
C ASP A 133 4.88 10.23 -10.36
N ASP A 134 3.60 10.40 -10.02
CA ASP A 134 3.05 11.60 -9.40
C ASP A 134 3.91 12.07 -8.22
N SER A 135 4.24 13.36 -8.18
CA SER A 135 5.04 13.96 -7.13
C SER A 135 4.41 13.88 -5.74
N ASN A 136 3.10 13.71 -5.66
CA ASN A 136 2.35 13.55 -4.42
C ASN A 136 2.18 12.07 -4.02
N ALA A 137 2.58 11.12 -4.86
CA ALA A 137 2.47 9.70 -4.54
C ALA A 137 3.32 9.35 -3.33
N ALA A 138 2.69 8.83 -2.28
CA ALA A 138 3.34 8.40 -1.06
C ALA A 138 4.30 7.23 -1.36
N PRO A 139 5.63 7.39 -1.17
CA PRO A 139 6.58 6.32 -1.44
C PRO A 139 6.32 5.07 -0.59
N ILE A 140 6.47 3.89 -1.19
CA ILE A 140 6.21 2.61 -0.53
C ILE A 140 7.39 2.27 0.38
N PHE A 141 7.09 1.96 1.65
CA PHE A 141 8.09 1.60 2.65
C PHE A 141 8.11 0.09 2.88
N ASP A 142 8.68 -0.63 1.90
CA ASP A 142 8.71 -2.10 1.91
C ASP A 142 9.90 -2.68 2.66
N ASP A 143 9.72 -3.90 3.19
CA ASP A 143 10.74 -4.68 3.88
C ASP A 143 12.04 -4.85 3.07
N ARG A 144 11.93 -4.98 1.74
CA ARG A 144 13.07 -5.09 0.82
C ARG A 144 13.87 -3.79 0.77
N ILE A 145 13.19 -2.66 0.70
CA ILE A 145 13.81 -1.33 0.64
C ILE A 145 14.49 -1.03 1.98
N VAL A 146 13.80 -1.25 3.10
CA VAL A 146 14.38 -1.06 4.43
C VAL A 146 15.64 -1.92 4.63
N GLY A 147 15.60 -3.18 4.21
CA GLY A 147 16.77 -4.06 4.30
C GLY A 147 17.94 -3.58 3.42
N TRP A 148 17.66 -3.15 2.19
CA TRP A 148 18.67 -2.65 1.26
C TRP A 148 19.27 -1.29 1.66
N LEU A 149 18.48 -0.41 2.28
CA LEU A 149 18.98 0.85 2.82
C LEU A 149 19.83 0.63 4.08
N GLY A 150 19.48 -0.35 4.91
CA GLY A 150 20.22 -0.65 6.13
C GLY A 150 21.61 -1.26 5.90
N ASP A 151 21.75 -2.19 4.96
CA ASP A 151 22.99 -2.96 4.76
C ASP A 151 23.91 -2.28 3.71
N PRO A 152 23.53 -2.19 2.42
CA PRO A 152 24.31 -1.46 1.42
C PRO A 152 24.49 0.05 1.63
N ALA A 153 23.48 0.76 2.14
CA ALA A 153 23.50 2.23 2.20
C ALA A 153 23.81 2.79 3.61
N GLY A 154 23.88 1.95 4.63
CA GLY A 154 24.23 2.34 5.99
C GLY A 154 23.20 3.24 6.69
N VAL A 155 21.93 3.23 6.25
CA VAL A 155 20.84 4.02 6.83
C VAL A 155 19.91 3.09 7.61
N PRO A 156 20.07 2.95 8.94
CA PRO A 156 19.22 2.05 9.73
C PRO A 156 17.81 2.62 9.84
N LEU A 157 16.83 1.94 9.26
CA LEU A 157 15.43 2.35 9.26
C LEU A 157 14.54 1.34 9.97
N GLU A 158 13.61 1.82 10.80
CA GLU A 158 12.65 0.99 11.51
C GLU A 158 11.28 0.95 10.81
N LYS A 159 10.82 -0.25 10.45
CA LYS A 159 9.64 -0.48 9.59
C LYS A 159 8.32 0.12 10.07
N ASN A 160 8.13 0.24 11.38
CA ASN A 160 6.89 0.76 11.96
C ASN A 160 7.13 2.07 12.72
N SER A 161 8.21 2.77 12.39
CA SER A 161 8.53 4.07 12.97
C SER A 161 8.11 5.16 12.02
N THR A 162 7.23 6.06 12.48
CA THR A 162 6.91 7.29 11.73
C THR A 162 8.16 8.14 11.51
N VAL A 163 9.09 8.14 12.46
CA VAL A 163 10.36 8.87 12.33
C VAL A 163 11.19 8.28 11.17
N SER A 164 11.37 6.97 11.13
CA SER A 164 12.12 6.33 10.03
C SER A 164 11.43 6.45 8.68
N TYR A 165 10.10 6.51 8.65
CA TYR A 165 9.40 6.84 7.41
C TYR A 165 9.67 8.29 6.98
N GLY A 166 9.72 9.25 7.90
CA GLY A 166 10.14 10.63 7.60
C GLY A 166 11.56 10.69 7.05
N GLU A 167 12.52 10.04 7.72
CA GLU A 167 13.91 9.95 7.25
C GLU A 167 14.01 9.32 5.84
N TYR A 168 13.17 8.32 5.56
CA TYR A 168 13.07 7.73 4.24
C TYR A 168 12.54 8.70 3.18
N LEU A 169 11.51 9.51 3.50
CA LEU A 169 11.00 10.52 2.57
C LEU A 169 12.06 11.59 2.27
N ASP A 170 12.76 12.07 3.29
CA ASP A 170 13.85 13.05 3.14
C ASP A 170 14.99 12.48 2.28
N LEU A 171 15.35 11.21 2.50
CA LEU A 171 16.37 10.53 1.70
C LEU A 171 15.99 10.48 0.22
N LEU A 172 14.75 10.06 -0.10
CA LEU A 172 14.28 10.00 -1.48
C LEU A 172 14.21 11.38 -2.13
N ALA A 173 13.78 12.40 -1.39
CA ALA A 173 13.70 13.77 -1.88
C ALA A 173 15.09 14.30 -2.23
N ASN A 174 16.06 14.14 -1.32
CA ASN A 174 17.45 14.55 -1.54
C ASN A 174 18.10 13.82 -2.72
N TRP A 175 17.84 12.52 -2.88
CA TRP A 175 18.33 11.76 -4.04
C TRP A 175 17.64 12.16 -5.33
N GLY A 176 16.35 12.52 -5.30
CA GLY A 176 15.58 12.91 -6.47
C GLY A 176 15.90 14.31 -6.99
N GLU A 177 16.12 15.27 -6.09
CA GLU A 177 16.32 16.70 -6.40
C GLU A 177 17.44 16.91 -7.43
N SER A 178 18.58 16.25 -7.23
CA SER A 178 19.75 16.37 -8.11
C SER A 178 19.52 15.86 -9.54
N TYR A 179 18.45 15.08 -9.77
CA TYR A 179 18.15 14.45 -11.07
C TYR A 179 16.75 14.81 -11.59
N GLY A 180 16.04 15.74 -10.95
CA GLY A 180 14.67 16.11 -11.32
C GLY A 180 13.68 14.95 -11.23
N ARG A 181 13.87 14.02 -10.28
CA ARG A 181 13.02 12.84 -10.09
C ARG A 181 12.08 13.01 -8.89
N THR A 182 10.88 12.46 -8.99
CA THR A 182 9.95 12.39 -7.85
C THR A 182 10.39 11.33 -6.85
N THR A 183 9.93 11.45 -5.60
CA THR A 183 10.22 10.44 -4.56
C THR A 183 9.71 9.05 -4.95
N ALA A 184 8.56 8.97 -5.63
CA ALA A 184 8.03 7.72 -6.19
C ALA A 184 8.94 7.09 -7.26
N GLN A 185 9.54 7.91 -8.14
CA GLN A 185 10.51 7.40 -9.12
C GLN A 185 11.78 6.88 -8.45
N VAL A 186 12.30 7.59 -7.44
CA VAL A 186 13.48 7.15 -6.68
C VAL A 186 13.18 5.87 -5.90
N GLU A 187 11.99 5.74 -5.31
CA GLU A 187 11.52 4.51 -4.66
C GLU A 187 11.52 3.33 -5.63
N THR A 188 11.00 3.54 -6.83
CA THR A 188 10.89 2.49 -7.86
C THR A 188 12.25 1.94 -8.24
N GLU A 189 13.20 2.85 -8.51
CA GLU A 189 14.56 2.47 -8.85
C GLU A 189 15.30 1.82 -7.67
N SER A 190 15.08 2.30 -6.44
CA SER A 190 15.63 1.68 -5.23
C SER A 190 15.11 0.26 -5.04
N PHE A 191 13.80 0.03 -5.25
CA PHE A 191 13.20 -1.30 -5.19
C PHE A 191 13.76 -2.22 -6.27
N ARG A 192 13.95 -1.70 -7.49
CA ARG A 192 14.56 -2.42 -8.61
C ARG A 192 15.99 -2.84 -8.31
N LEU A 193 16.80 -1.97 -7.71
CA LEU A 193 18.15 -2.30 -7.26
C LEU A 193 18.14 -3.33 -6.13
N ALA A 194 17.21 -3.21 -5.19
CA ALA A 194 17.09 -4.12 -4.04
C ALA A 194 16.61 -5.54 -4.41
N THR A 195 15.84 -5.69 -5.49
CA THR A 195 15.14 -6.95 -5.81
C THR A 195 15.43 -7.52 -7.19
N GLY A 196 16.02 -6.74 -8.09
CA GLY A 196 16.15 -7.05 -9.51
C GLY A 196 14.81 -6.99 -10.29
N ARG A 197 13.73 -6.45 -9.69
CA ARG A 197 12.38 -6.38 -10.26
C ARG A 197 11.92 -4.93 -10.36
N GLY A 198 11.34 -4.54 -11.48
CA GLY A 198 10.70 -3.23 -11.70
C GLY A 198 9.23 -3.39 -12.03
#